data_AF-A0A8T4LNQ8-F1
#
_entry.id   AF-A0A8T4LNQ8-F1
#
_cell.length_a   1.000
_cell.length_b   1.000
_cell.length_c   1.000
_cell.angle_alpha   90.00
_cell.angle_beta   90.00
_cell.angle_gamma   90.00
#
_symmetry.space_group_name_H-M   'P 1'
#
loop_
_entity.id
_entity.type
_entity.pdbx_description
1 polymer ?
#
loop_
_entity_poly.entity_id
_entity_poly.type
_entity_poly.pdbx_seq_one_letter_code
_entity_poly.pdbx_strand_id
1 'polypeptide(L)'
;VFSSESGFWQIMLGLFMHNIPVFILIGILLISWKHEIVGGITFILAGILYFILVLITAIKTGFEWYYLAWVIQISGIAFLIGILFLINWFRKKKFR
;
A
#
# COMPACT_ATOMS: atom_id res chain seq x y z
N VAL A 1 -4.25 13.95 -15.46
CA VAL A 1 -3.87 12.87 -16.41
C VAL A 1 -5.04 12.46 -17.30
N PHE A 2 -6.29 12.55 -16.83
CA PHE A 2 -7.47 12.35 -17.66
C PHE A 2 -8.16 13.70 -17.91
N SER A 3 -8.44 14.01 -19.17
CA SER A 3 -9.24 15.18 -19.59
C SER A 3 -10.22 14.75 -20.70
N SER A 4 -11.27 15.52 -20.93
CA SER A 4 -12.25 15.25 -21.99
C SER A 4 -11.64 15.21 -23.40
N GLU A 5 -10.45 15.79 -23.57
CA GLU A 5 -9.70 15.83 -24.83
C GLU A 5 -8.66 14.70 -24.96
N SER A 6 -8.47 13.88 -23.91
CA SER A 6 -7.49 12.81 -23.95
C SER A 6 -7.96 11.64 -24.83
N GLY A 7 -7.17 11.33 -25.86
CA GLY A 7 -7.45 10.20 -26.76
C GLY A 7 -7.33 8.85 -26.06
N PHE A 8 -7.89 7.79 -26.67
CA PHE A 8 -7.91 6.43 -26.11
C PHE A 8 -6.55 5.96 -25.56
N TRP A 9 -5.47 6.14 -26.34
CA TRP A 9 -4.12 5.74 -25.94
C TRP A 9 -3.57 6.53 -24.74
N GLN A 10 -3.95 7.81 -24.63
CA GLN A 10 -3.51 8.66 -23.54
C GLN A 10 -4.22 8.28 -22.23
N ILE A 11 -5.49 7.87 -22.31
CA ILE A 11 -6.23 7.30 -21.19
C ILE A 11 -5.60 5.95 -20.78
N MET A 12 -5.29 5.06 -21.73
CA MET A 12 -4.63 3.78 -21.44
C MET A 12 -3.29 3.96 -20.72
N LEU A 13 -2.44 4.88 -21.20
CA LEU A 13 -1.17 5.21 -20.56
C LEU A 13 -1.38 5.85 -19.18
N GLY A 14 -2.37 6.73 -19.06
CA GLY A 14 -2.75 7.33 -17.79
C GLY A 14 -3.12 6.28 -16.74
N LEU A 15 -3.95 5.30 -17.12
CA LEU A 15 -4.35 4.19 -16.25
C LEU A 15 -3.15 3.32 -15.87
N PHE A 16 -2.25 3.03 -16.81
CA PHE A 16 -1.04 2.25 -16.51
C PHE A 16 -0.16 2.95 -15.47
N MET A 17 0.10 4.26 -15.66
CA MET A 17 0.93 5.06 -14.76
C MET A 17 0.35 5.14 -13.34
N HIS A 18 -0.97 5.26 -13.19
CA HIS A 18 -1.61 5.30 -11.86
C HIS A 18 -1.58 3.95 -11.14
N ASN A 19 -1.47 2.85 -11.87
CA ASN A 19 -1.42 1.51 -11.30
C ASN A 19 0.01 1.00 -11.04
N ILE A 20 1.05 1.77 -11.42
CA ILE A 20 2.44 1.44 -11.06
C ILE A 20 2.61 1.13 -9.57
N PRO A 21 2.07 1.94 -8.63
CA PRO A 21 2.15 1.61 -7.20
C PRO A 21 1.53 0.26 -6.85
N VAL A 22 0.41 -0.09 -7.49
CA VAL A 22 -0.27 -1.39 -7.29
C VAL A 22 0.58 -2.54 -7.81
N PHE A 23 1.18 -2.40 -9.00
CA PHE A 23 2.07 -3.43 -9.55
C PHE A 23 3.31 -3.67 -8.67
N ILE A 24 3.86 -2.62 -8.06
CA ILE A 24 4.95 -2.75 -7.08
C ILE A 24 4.49 -3.55 -5.86
N LEU A 25 3.32 -3.23 -5.29
CA LEU A 25 2.77 -3.96 -4.15
C LEU A 25 2.49 -5.43 -4.49
N ILE A 26 2.00 -5.73 -5.71
CA ILE A 26 1.82 -7.10 -6.19
C ILE A 26 3.17 -7.83 -6.27
N GLY A 27 4.21 -7.19 -6.81
CA GLY A 27 5.55 -7.77 -6.85
C GLY A 27 6.08 -8.13 -5.46
N ILE A 28 5.92 -7.23 -4.49
CA ILE A 28 6.27 -7.47 -3.09
C ILE A 28 5.46 -8.64 -2.53
N LEU A 29 4.16 -8.70 -2.81
CA LEU A 29 3.28 -9.78 -2.34
C LEU A 29 3.73 -11.15 -2.87
N LEU A 30 4.10 -11.24 -4.15
CA LEU A 30 4.60 -12.48 -4.77
C LEU A 30 5.90 -12.95 -4.12
N ILE A 31 6.84 -12.04 -3.83
CA ILE A 31 8.08 -12.35 -3.13
C ILE A 31 7.78 -12.82 -1.69
N SER A 32 6.81 -12.17 -1.04
CA SER A 32 6.39 -12.46 0.33
C SER A 32 5.83 -13.86 0.50
N TRP A 33 5.29 -14.48 -0.56
CA TRP A 33 4.86 -15.88 -0.51
C TRP A 33 6.00 -16.87 -0.30
N LYS A 34 7.23 -16.53 -0.70
CA LYS A 34 8.42 -17.36 -0.41
C LYS A 34 9.10 -16.92 0.89
N HIS A 35 9.08 -15.62 1.20
CA HIS A 35 9.70 -15.04 2.39
C HIS A 35 8.68 -14.22 3.22
N GLU A 36 7.89 -14.92 4.01
CA GLU A 36 6.73 -14.34 4.74
C GLU A 36 7.12 -13.21 5.69
N ILE A 37 8.27 -13.32 6.36
CA ILE A 37 8.75 -12.26 7.26
C ILE A 37 9.10 -10.96 6.53
N VAL A 38 9.63 -11.08 5.30
CA VAL A 38 9.94 -9.92 4.46
C VAL A 38 8.63 -9.21 4.12
N GLY A 39 7.61 -9.97 3.72
CA GLY A 39 6.27 -9.40 3.49
C GLY A 39 5.68 -8.71 4.70
N GLY A 40 5.70 -9.37 5.85
CA GLY A 40 5.18 -8.79 7.09
C GLY A 40 5.81 -7.45 7.43
N ILE A 41 7.14 -7.38 7.40
CA ILE A 41 7.89 -6.15 7.71
C ILE A 41 7.67 -5.09 6.63
N THR A 42 7.74 -5.46 5.34
CA THR A 42 7.61 -4.49 4.24
C THR A 42 6.22 -3.87 4.18
N PHE A 43 5.14 -4.64 4.37
CA PHE A 43 3.78 -4.10 4.37
C PHE A 43 3.50 -3.20 5.58
N ILE A 44 4.04 -3.55 6.77
CA ILE A 44 3.95 -2.69 7.95
C ILE A 44 4.72 -1.37 7.74
N LEU A 45 5.95 -1.44 7.25
CA LEU A 45 6.75 -0.25 6.95
C LEU A 45 6.09 0.64 5.89
N ALA A 46 5.51 0.05 4.84
CA ALA A 46 4.76 0.79 3.83
C ALA A 46 3.53 1.50 4.43
N GLY A 47 2.78 0.83 5.31
CA GLY A 47 1.66 1.42 6.04
C GLY A 47 2.07 2.58 6.93
N ILE A 48 3.18 2.46 7.67
CA ILE A 48 3.76 3.53 8.50
C ILE A 48 4.21 4.70 7.63
N LEU A 49 4.93 4.43 6.54
CA LEU A 49 5.43 5.46 5.64
C LEU A 49 4.27 6.29 5.07
N TYR A 50 3.21 5.64 4.59
CA TYR A 50 2.03 6.35 4.08
C TYR A 50 1.35 7.17 5.18
N PHE A 51 1.20 6.60 6.38
CA PHE A 51 0.64 7.31 7.53
C PHE A 51 1.42 8.58 7.87
N ILE A 52 2.75 8.50 7.93
CA ILE A 52 3.62 9.65 8.21
C ILE A 52 3.48 10.71 7.11
N LEU A 53 3.45 10.31 5.84
CA LEU A 53 3.28 11.25 4.73
C LEU A 53 1.93 12.00 4.84
N VAL A 54 0.84 11.30 5.13
CA VAL A 54 -0.47 11.93 5.32
C VAL A 54 -0.46 12.85 6.55
N LEU A 55 0.18 12.44 7.65
CA LEU A 55 0.28 13.25 8.86
C LEU A 55 1.06 14.54 8.60
N ILE A 56 2.19 14.48 7.89
CA ILE A 56 2.98 15.66 7.50
C ILE A 56 2.13 16.59 6.63
N THR A 57 1.36 16.05 5.69
CA THR A 57 0.46 16.85 4.85
C THR A 57 -0.62 17.52 5.69
N ALA A 58 -1.31 16.76 6.56
CA ALA A 58 -2.37 17.29 7.43
C ALA A 58 -1.85 18.41 8.37
N ILE A 59 -0.62 18.30 8.88
CA ILE A 59 -0.01 19.36 9.70
C ILE A 59 0.26 20.62 8.87
N LYS A 60 0.71 20.46 7.62
CA LYS A 60 1.09 21.60 6.75
C LYS A 60 -0.09 22.33 6.14
N THR A 61 -1.14 21.61 5.73
CA THR A 61 -2.29 22.18 5.01
C THR A 61 -3.53 22.38 5.86
N GLY A 62 -3.52 21.91 7.11
CA GLY A 62 -4.71 21.81 7.96
C GLY A 62 -5.34 20.42 7.90
N PHE A 63 -5.98 20.05 9.01
CA PHE A 63 -6.62 18.74 9.16
C PHE A 63 -8.01 18.75 8.52
N GLU A 64 -8.26 17.70 7.75
CA GLU A 64 -9.53 17.44 7.07
C GLU A 64 -9.93 15.98 7.25
N TRP A 65 -11.23 15.71 7.32
CA TRP A 65 -11.75 14.37 7.62
C TRP A 65 -11.38 13.30 6.58
N TYR A 66 -11.17 13.71 5.32
CA TYR A 66 -10.81 12.77 4.25
C TYR A 66 -9.42 12.15 4.45
N TYR A 67 -8.50 12.82 5.17
CA TYR A 67 -7.20 12.23 5.50
C TYR A 67 -7.33 10.98 6.37
N LEU A 68 -8.31 10.96 7.28
CA LEU A 68 -8.58 9.80 8.12
C LEU A 68 -9.07 8.62 7.28
N ALA A 69 -9.99 8.89 6.34
CA ALA A 69 -10.49 7.86 5.43
C ALA A 69 -9.36 7.25 4.59
N TRP A 70 -8.46 8.08 4.04
CA TRP A 70 -7.31 7.62 3.25
C TRP A 70 -6.34 6.77 4.07
N VAL A 71 -6.01 7.20 5.30
CA VAL A 71 -5.14 6.45 6.20
C VAL A 71 -5.74 5.09 6.53
N ILE A 72 -7.02 5.05 6.91
CA ILE A 72 -7.69 3.80 7.28
C ILE A 72 -7.73 2.84 6.09
N GLN A 73 -8.07 3.35 4.91
CA GLN A 73 -8.23 2.52 3.71
C GLN A 73 -6.89 2.01 3.17
N ILE A 74 -5.84 2.84 3.17
CA ILE A 74 -4.54 2.45 2.59
C ILE A 74 -3.63 1.83 3.65
N SER A 75 -3.32 2.55 4.73
CA SER A 75 -2.45 2.01 5.79
C SER A 75 -3.12 0.88 6.55
N GLY A 76 -4.43 0.97 6.83
CA GLY A 76 -5.15 -0.08 7.54
C GLY A 76 -5.11 -1.42 6.81
N ILE A 77 -5.35 -1.42 5.49
CA ILE A 77 -5.26 -2.64 4.67
C ILE A 77 -3.80 -3.14 4.61
N ALA A 78 -2.82 -2.26 4.46
CA ALA A 78 -1.41 -2.65 4.47
C ALA A 78 -0.99 -3.29 5.80
N PHE A 79 -1.42 -2.73 6.93
CA PHE A 79 -1.18 -3.32 8.25
C PHE A 79 -1.85 -4.68 8.42
N LEU A 80 -3.10 -4.81 7.97
CA LEU A 80 -3.80 -6.09 8.02
C LEU A 80 -3.03 -7.18 7.25
N ILE A 81 -2.59 -6.88 6.03
CA ILE A 81 -1.79 -7.81 5.21
C ILE A 81 -0.47 -8.14 5.92
N GLY A 82 0.25 -7.14 6.42
CA GLY A 82 1.52 -7.35 7.13
C GLY A 82 1.37 -8.21 8.39
N ILE A 83 0.32 -7.98 9.18
CA ILE A 83 0.00 -8.78 10.37
C ILE A 83 -0.32 -10.23 9.98
N LEU A 84 -1.10 -10.45 8.91
CA LEU A 84 -1.40 -11.81 8.42
C LEU A 84 -0.13 -12.56 8.02
N PHE A 85 0.82 -11.90 7.35
CA PHE A 85 2.12 -12.49 7.03
C PHE A 85 2.94 -12.83 8.29
N LEU A 86 2.96 -11.95 9.28
CA LEU A 86 3.64 -12.22 10.55
C LEU A 86 3.00 -13.41 11.30
N ILE A 87 1.67 -13.48 11.38
CA ILE A 87 0.95 -14.60 11.99
C ILE A 87 1.30 -15.90 11.29
N ASN A 88 1.29 -15.91 9.95
CA ASN A 88 1.64 -17.09 9.17
C ASN A 88 3.09 -17.53 9.44
N TRP A 89 4.03 -16.58 9.51
CA TRP A 89 5.43 -16.86 9.82
C TRP A 89 5.60 -17.50 11.21
N PHE A 90 4.95 -16.94 12.25
CA PHE A 90 4.98 -17.51 13.60
C PHE A 90 4.34 -18.91 13.65
N ARG A 91 3.24 -19.13 12.92
CA ARG A 91 2.61 -20.46 12.83
C ARG A 91 3.53 -21.46 12.16
N LYS A 92 4.15 -21.13 11.02
CA LYS A 92 5.10 -22.03 10.35
C LYS A 92 6.30 -22.36 11.23
N LYS A 93 6.79 -21.41 12.03
CA LYS A 93 7.89 -21.65 12.97
C LYS A 93 7.51 -22.57 14.14
N LYS A 94 6.23 -22.63 14.51
CA LYS A 94 5.71 -23.51 15.56
C LYS A 94 5.52 -24.97 15.11
N PHE A 95 5.39 -25.21 13.81
CA PHE A 95 5.14 -26.54 13.22
C PHE A 95 6.34 -27.11 12.43
N ARG A 96 7.52 -26.47 12.54
CA ARG A 96 8.80 -26.96 12.02
C ARG A 96 9.72 -27.26 13.18
#